data_AF-A0AAW3TXJ4-F1
#
_entry.id   AF-A0AAW3TXJ4-F1
#
_cell.length_a   1.000
_cell.length_b   1.000
_cell.length_c   1.000
_cell.angle_alpha   90.00
_cell.angle_beta   90.00
_cell.angle_gamma   90.00
#
_symmetry.space_group_name_H-M   'P 1'
#
loop_
_entity.id
_entity.type
_entity.pdbx_description
1 polymer ?
#
loop_
_entity_poly.entity_id
_entity_poly.type
_entity_poly.pdbx_seq_one_letter_code
_entity_poly.pdbx_strand_id
1 'polypeptide(L)'
;MSDMPPISATEFVGIAAIAEHLRDARAAGDQRLVDEGKMTASVAADRLRVATALAADWRRVADCSQRPPQTADDSEILAMLAQALPAAIARRDKAYKALVAGAPHYRHYDLDELYALCARLGCFSETVQDDIVEYVRPWLQAQNVASGLAAMLWWQQRTGVESVHFLVDTTIALRERARAEGEARLAA
;
A
#
# COMPACT_ATOMS: atom_id res chain seq x y z
N MET A 1 -21.75 4.12 -22.51
CA MET A 1 -20.37 4.58 -22.28
C MET A 1 -19.95 4.01 -20.95
N SER A 2 -19.04 3.05 -20.93
CA SER A 2 -18.53 2.47 -19.69
C SER A 2 -17.76 3.52 -18.92
N ASP A 3 -18.22 3.84 -17.72
CA ASP A 3 -17.42 4.42 -16.65
C ASP A 3 -16.35 3.40 -16.26
N MET A 4 -15.31 3.26 -17.09
CA MET A 4 -14.06 2.74 -16.57
C MET A 4 -13.46 3.83 -15.69
N PRO A 5 -13.15 3.53 -14.41
CA PRO A 5 -12.40 4.47 -13.60
C PRO A 5 -11.09 4.79 -14.35
N PRO A 6 -10.63 6.06 -14.33
CA PRO A 6 -9.38 6.41 -14.97
C PRO A 6 -8.28 5.52 -14.41
N ILE A 7 -7.36 5.12 -15.29
CA ILE A 7 -6.28 4.14 -15.09
C ILE A 7 -5.43 4.41 -13.82
N SER A 8 -5.52 5.60 -13.22
CA SER A 8 -4.87 5.98 -11.96
C SER A 8 -5.59 5.60 -10.67
N ALA A 9 -6.90 5.28 -10.68
CA ALA A 9 -7.64 5.04 -9.44
C ALA A 9 -7.29 3.68 -8.80
N THR A 10 -7.02 2.66 -9.60
CA THR A 10 -6.81 1.29 -9.11
C THR A 10 -5.44 1.10 -8.45
N GLU A 11 -4.41 1.82 -8.92
CA GLU A 11 -3.03 1.68 -8.44
C GLU A 11 -2.89 2.22 -7.01
N PHE A 12 -3.54 3.36 -6.71
CA PHE A 12 -3.49 3.94 -5.37
C PHE A 12 -4.31 3.17 -4.34
N VAL A 13 -5.36 2.44 -4.75
CA VAL A 13 -6.11 1.55 -3.85
C VAL A 13 -5.21 0.46 -3.27
N GLY A 14 -4.33 -0.13 -4.10
CA GLY A 14 -3.36 -1.12 -3.63
C GLY A 14 -2.37 -0.54 -2.61
N ILE A 15 -1.88 0.68 -2.86
CA ILE A 15 -0.97 1.37 -1.94
C ILE A 15 -1.67 1.73 -0.62
N ALA A 16 -2.92 2.21 -0.68
CA ALA A 16 -3.74 2.50 0.49
C ALA A 16 -3.97 1.25 1.36
N ALA A 17 -4.28 0.11 0.75
CA ALA A 17 -4.42 -1.16 1.48
C ALA A 17 -3.12 -1.56 2.19
N ILE A 18 -1.95 -1.31 1.59
CA ILE A 18 -0.65 -1.57 2.22
C ILE A 18 -0.40 -0.62 3.40
N ALA A 19 -0.79 0.66 3.28
CA ALA A 19 -0.71 1.61 4.39
C ALA A 19 -1.59 1.18 5.58
N GLU A 20 -2.79 0.67 5.31
CA GLU A 20 -3.69 0.09 6.33
C GLU A 20 -3.08 -1.15 6.99
N HIS A 21 -2.52 -2.07 6.19
CA HIS A 21 -1.80 -3.23 6.74
C HIS A 21 -0.61 -2.83 7.61
N LEU A 22 0.11 -1.76 7.26
CA LEU A 22 1.20 -1.23 8.10
C LEU A 22 0.65 -0.73 9.45
N ARG A 23 -0.46 0.02 9.43
CA ARG A 23 -1.14 0.47 10.66
C ARG A 23 -1.53 -0.70 11.55
N ASP A 24 -2.15 -1.73 10.98
CA ASP A 24 -2.60 -2.90 11.73
C ASP A 24 -1.43 -3.71 12.29
N ALA A 25 -0.36 -3.87 11.51
CA ALA A 25 0.87 -4.49 11.95
C ALA A 25 1.53 -3.72 13.10
N ARG A 26 1.42 -2.38 13.13
CA ARG A 26 1.89 -1.55 14.26
C ARG A 26 1.00 -1.70 15.47
N ALA A 27 -0.32 -1.63 15.29
CA ALA A 27 -1.27 -1.80 16.39
C ALA A 27 -1.08 -3.12 17.14
N ALA A 28 -0.97 -4.23 16.42
CA ALA A 28 -0.76 -5.54 17.04
C ALA A 28 0.70 -5.78 17.44
N GLY A 29 1.64 -5.45 16.56
CA GLY A 29 3.06 -5.77 16.74
C GLY A 29 3.75 -4.93 17.80
N ASP A 30 3.50 -3.61 17.80
CA ASP A 30 4.11 -2.72 18.80
C ASP A 30 3.47 -2.94 20.18
N GLN A 31 2.16 -3.24 20.26
CA GLN A 31 1.52 -3.63 21.53
C GLN A 31 2.17 -4.87 22.13
N ARG A 32 2.42 -5.91 21.33
CA ARG A 32 3.14 -7.10 21.79
C ARG A 32 4.53 -6.77 22.34
N LEU A 33 5.25 -5.84 21.70
CA LEU A 33 6.57 -5.41 22.19
C LEU A 33 6.50 -4.63 23.50
N VAL A 34 5.40 -3.91 23.74
CA VAL A 34 5.13 -3.29 25.04
C VAL A 34 4.87 -4.35 26.10
N ASP A 35 4.02 -5.33 25.80
CA ASP A 35 3.70 -6.44 26.72
C ASP A 35 4.95 -7.27 27.08
N GLU A 36 5.88 -7.42 26.13
CA GLU A 36 7.18 -8.08 26.32
C GLU A 36 8.24 -7.18 27.02
N GLY A 37 7.91 -5.94 27.36
CA GLY A 37 8.84 -4.98 27.99
C GLY A 37 9.97 -4.49 27.09
N LYS A 38 9.88 -4.70 25.77
CA LYS A 38 10.89 -4.32 24.76
C LYS A 38 10.63 -2.93 24.17
N MET A 39 9.48 -2.32 24.47
CA MET A 39 9.08 -1.00 24.00
C MET A 39 8.24 -0.31 25.08
N THR A 40 8.30 1.02 25.14
CA THR A 40 7.40 1.79 26.02
C THR A 40 6.06 2.02 25.32
N ALA A 41 4.97 2.09 26.10
CA ALA A 41 3.64 2.38 25.58
C ALA A 41 3.58 3.71 24.81
N SER A 42 4.35 4.71 25.24
CA SER A 42 4.46 6.01 24.55
C SER A 42 5.03 5.86 23.13
N VAL A 43 6.10 5.08 22.97
CA VAL A 43 6.70 4.84 21.64
C VAL A 43 5.76 4.06 20.73
N ALA A 44 5.03 3.07 21.27
CA ALA A 44 4.04 2.31 20.51
C ALA A 44 2.86 3.21 20.06
N ALA A 45 2.35 4.06 20.95
CA ALA A 45 1.28 5.00 20.64
C ALA A 45 1.70 6.02 19.57
N ASP A 46 2.93 6.53 19.66
CA ASP A 46 3.46 7.48 18.69
C ASP A 46 3.60 6.86 17.30
N ARG A 47 4.16 5.64 17.21
CA ARG A 47 4.23 4.88 15.97
C ARG A 47 2.85 4.58 15.40
N LEU A 48 1.88 4.23 16.24
CA LEU A 48 0.52 3.98 15.76
C LEU A 48 -0.16 5.26 15.26
N ARG A 49 0.06 6.40 15.91
CA ARG A 49 -0.43 7.72 15.46
C ARG A 49 0.06 8.03 14.04
N VAL A 50 1.37 7.93 13.81
CA VAL A 50 1.96 8.23 12.49
C VAL A 50 1.45 7.23 11.43
N ALA A 51 1.36 5.94 11.76
CA ALA A 51 0.86 4.93 10.82
C ALA A 51 -0.63 5.15 10.48
N THR A 52 -1.41 5.63 11.44
CA THR A 52 -2.82 5.99 11.23
C THR A 52 -2.95 7.20 10.32
N ALA A 53 -2.12 8.24 10.51
CA ALA A 53 -2.10 9.41 9.65
C ALA A 53 -1.72 9.04 8.20
N LEU A 54 -0.71 8.20 8.02
CA LEU A 54 -0.30 7.68 6.72
C LEU A 54 -1.43 6.89 6.05
N ALA A 55 -2.09 5.97 6.77
CA ALA A 55 -3.19 5.19 6.22
C ALA A 55 -4.38 6.06 5.80
N ALA A 56 -4.72 7.08 6.60
CA ALA A 56 -5.78 8.03 6.27
C ALA A 56 -5.43 8.86 5.02
N ASP A 57 -4.18 9.30 4.88
CA ASP A 57 -3.75 10.08 3.72
C ASP A 57 -3.70 9.23 2.43
N TRP A 58 -3.23 7.99 2.48
CA TRP A 58 -3.26 7.13 1.28
C TRP A 58 -4.67 6.70 0.89
N ARG A 59 -5.56 6.48 1.87
CA ARG A 59 -6.98 6.28 1.58
C ARG A 59 -7.58 7.48 0.86
N ARG A 60 -7.25 8.70 1.30
CA ARG A 60 -7.63 9.92 0.61
C ARG A 60 -7.13 9.97 -0.83
N VAL A 61 -5.85 9.64 -1.05
CA VAL A 61 -5.26 9.61 -2.40
C VAL A 61 -6.00 8.63 -3.29
N ALA A 62 -6.30 7.42 -2.79
CA ALA A 62 -7.06 6.42 -3.53
C ALA A 62 -8.48 6.88 -3.86
N ASP A 63 -9.16 7.53 -2.91
CA ASP A 63 -10.53 8.02 -3.07
C ASP A 63 -10.61 9.36 -3.82
N CYS A 64 -9.47 10.00 -4.08
CA CYS A 64 -9.39 11.39 -4.56
C CYS A 64 -10.26 12.34 -3.72
N SER A 65 -10.11 12.30 -2.40
CA SER A 65 -10.93 13.06 -1.44
C SER A 65 -10.17 14.21 -0.75
N GLN A 66 -10.89 15.04 0.00
CA GLN A 66 -10.34 16.20 0.72
C GLN A 66 -9.36 15.77 1.84
N ARG A 67 -8.37 16.63 2.15
CA ARG A 67 -7.33 16.32 3.15
C ARG A 67 -7.91 16.23 4.56
N PRO A 68 -7.75 15.09 5.28
CA PRO A 68 -8.12 15.03 6.67
C PRO A 68 -7.17 15.90 7.52
N PRO A 69 -7.58 16.30 8.73
CA PRO A 69 -6.66 16.90 9.70
C PRO A 69 -5.45 15.99 9.91
N GLN A 70 -4.25 16.52 9.67
CA GLN A 70 -3.04 15.73 9.84
C GLN A 70 -2.66 15.67 11.31
N THR A 71 -2.51 14.45 11.82
CA THR A 71 -2.00 14.20 13.17
C THR A 71 -0.52 13.89 13.18
N ALA A 72 0.12 13.77 12.00
CA ALA A 72 1.56 13.56 11.83
C ALA A 72 2.07 14.40 10.66
N ASP A 73 3.30 14.87 10.77
CA ASP A 73 3.94 15.65 9.70
C ASP A 73 4.67 14.77 8.67
N ASP A 74 5.05 15.37 7.55
CA ASP A 74 5.70 14.66 6.45
C ASP A 74 7.05 14.06 6.85
N SER A 75 7.77 14.66 7.80
CA SER A 75 9.07 14.16 8.28
C SER A 75 8.91 12.91 9.14
N GLU A 76 7.87 12.86 9.97
CA GLU A 76 7.49 11.68 10.76
C GLU A 76 7.10 10.52 9.85
N ILE A 77 6.30 10.80 8.82
CA ILE A 77 5.88 9.82 7.82
C ILE A 77 7.09 9.28 7.04
N LEU A 78 7.98 10.16 6.58
CA LEU A 78 9.22 9.77 5.89
C LEU A 78 10.09 8.87 6.77
N ALA A 79 10.30 9.25 8.03
CA ALA A 79 11.08 8.46 8.97
C ALA A 79 10.48 7.07 9.19
N MET A 80 9.15 6.97 9.31
CA MET A 80 8.47 5.69 9.45
C MET A 80 8.66 4.79 8.21
N LEU A 81 8.42 5.32 7.02
CA LEU A 81 8.54 4.58 5.78
C LEU A 81 9.98 4.09 5.56
N ALA A 82 10.97 4.97 5.81
CA ALA A 82 12.38 4.63 5.74
C ALA A 82 12.79 3.53 6.74
N GLN A 83 12.19 3.50 7.93
CA GLN A 83 12.41 2.44 8.92
C GLN A 83 11.68 1.12 8.57
N ALA A 84 10.50 1.20 7.96
CA ALA A 84 9.68 0.02 7.65
C ALA A 84 10.18 -0.75 6.42
N LEU A 85 10.68 -0.02 5.40
CA LEU A 85 11.04 -0.59 4.10
C LEU A 85 12.13 -1.68 4.18
N PRO A 86 13.26 -1.51 4.91
CA PRO A 86 14.28 -2.56 5.01
C PRO A 86 13.76 -3.88 5.56
N ALA A 87 12.88 -3.82 6.57
CA ALA A 87 12.26 -5.01 7.15
C ALA A 87 11.31 -5.70 6.17
N ALA A 88 10.58 -4.94 5.35
CA ALA A 88 9.73 -5.51 4.30
C ALA A 88 10.54 -6.19 3.19
N ILE A 89 11.63 -5.55 2.74
CA ILE A 89 12.57 -6.12 1.78
C ILE A 89 13.16 -7.44 2.30
N ALA A 90 13.62 -7.46 3.56
CA ALA A 90 14.17 -8.68 4.16
C ALA A 90 13.14 -9.82 4.24
N ARG A 91 11.86 -9.51 4.54
CA ARG A 91 10.78 -10.51 4.54
C ARG A 91 10.50 -11.05 3.13
N ARG A 92 10.46 -10.18 2.13
CA ARG A 92 10.35 -10.58 0.72
C ARG A 92 11.49 -11.51 0.32
N ASP A 93 12.73 -11.13 0.61
CA ASP A 93 13.90 -11.91 0.22
C ASP A 93 13.92 -13.28 0.91
N LYS A 94 13.48 -13.33 2.17
CA LYS A 94 13.29 -14.60 2.89
C LYS A 94 12.20 -15.46 2.24
N ALA A 95 11.05 -14.88 1.89
CA ALA A 95 9.96 -15.60 1.22
C ALA A 95 10.39 -16.11 -0.17
N TYR A 96 11.18 -15.32 -0.91
CA TYR A 96 11.73 -15.73 -2.20
C TYR A 96 12.68 -16.93 -2.04
N LYS A 97 13.57 -16.90 -1.04
CA LYS A 97 14.43 -18.06 -0.73
C LYS A 97 13.62 -19.31 -0.41
N ALA A 98 12.52 -19.17 0.34
CA ALA A 98 11.62 -20.28 0.62
C ALA A 98 10.96 -20.83 -0.66
N LEU A 99 10.48 -19.95 -1.55
CA LEU A 99 9.92 -20.35 -2.84
C LEU A 99 10.93 -21.11 -3.70
N VAL A 100 12.17 -20.61 -3.81
CA VAL A 100 13.21 -21.26 -4.60
C VAL A 100 13.61 -22.61 -4.00
N ALA A 101 13.55 -22.78 -2.68
CA ALA A 101 13.88 -24.04 -2.02
C ALA A 101 12.74 -25.08 -2.10
N GLY A 102 11.50 -24.65 -1.87
CA GLY A 102 10.33 -25.54 -1.79
C GLY A 102 9.69 -25.84 -3.14
N ALA A 103 9.65 -24.85 -4.04
CA ALA A 103 9.00 -24.97 -5.34
C ALA A 103 9.83 -24.27 -6.45
N PRO A 104 11.05 -24.77 -6.75
CA PRO A 104 12.02 -24.10 -7.62
C PRO A 104 11.54 -23.83 -9.04
N HIS A 105 10.55 -24.58 -9.54
CA HIS A 105 10.03 -24.42 -10.89
C HIS A 105 9.31 -23.07 -11.09
N TYR A 106 8.79 -22.45 -10.02
CA TYR A 106 8.16 -21.12 -10.10
C TYR A 106 9.15 -19.97 -10.29
N ARG A 107 10.46 -20.18 -10.08
CA ARG A 107 11.48 -19.13 -10.24
C ARG A 107 11.60 -18.59 -11.68
N HIS A 108 11.07 -19.34 -12.64
CA HIS A 108 11.14 -19.02 -14.06
C HIS A 108 9.98 -18.17 -14.55
N TYR A 109 8.93 -18.06 -13.75
CA TYR A 109 7.77 -17.25 -14.06
C TYR A 109 8.05 -15.80 -13.66
N ASP A 110 7.54 -14.86 -14.46
CA ASP A 110 7.53 -13.47 -14.08
C ASP A 110 6.41 -13.14 -13.08
N LEU A 111 6.36 -11.88 -12.65
CA LEU A 111 5.41 -11.45 -11.62
C LEU A 111 3.96 -11.55 -12.10
N ASP A 112 3.68 -11.20 -13.35
CA ASP A 112 2.33 -11.17 -13.91
C ASP A 112 1.81 -12.60 -14.11
N GLU A 113 2.68 -13.51 -14.54
CA GLU A 113 2.36 -14.92 -14.67
C GLU A 113 2.05 -15.56 -13.30
N LEU A 114 2.82 -15.22 -12.26
CA LEU A 114 2.58 -15.74 -10.90
C LEU A 114 1.28 -15.18 -10.29
N TYR A 115 0.90 -13.94 -10.63
CA TYR A 115 -0.41 -13.41 -10.27
C TYR A 115 -1.55 -14.12 -11.01
N ALA A 116 -1.40 -14.34 -12.31
CA ALA A 116 -2.38 -15.06 -13.12
C ALA A 116 -2.58 -16.49 -12.61
N LEU A 117 -1.50 -17.13 -12.14
CA LEU A 117 -1.51 -18.45 -11.53
C LEU A 117 -2.26 -18.45 -10.19
N CYS A 118 -2.00 -17.48 -9.30
CA CYS A 118 -2.76 -17.33 -8.06
C CYS A 118 -4.26 -17.08 -8.30
N ALA A 119 -4.61 -16.31 -9.33
CA ALA A 119 -6.00 -16.01 -9.66
C ALA A 119 -6.80 -17.23 -10.15
N ARG A 120 -6.10 -18.24 -10.69
CA ARG A 120 -6.70 -19.47 -11.24
C ARG A 120 -6.57 -20.68 -10.31
N LEU A 121 -6.29 -20.46 -9.02
CA LEU A 121 -5.96 -21.51 -8.06
C LEU A 121 -6.90 -22.73 -8.12
N GLY A 122 -8.21 -22.51 -8.18
CA GLY A 122 -9.22 -23.58 -8.21
C GLY A 122 -9.23 -24.44 -9.49
N CYS A 123 -8.43 -24.11 -10.50
CA CYS A 123 -8.35 -24.84 -11.77
C CYS A 123 -7.15 -25.82 -11.83
N PHE A 124 -6.29 -25.86 -10.81
CA PHE A 124 -5.08 -26.69 -10.81
C PHE A 124 -5.26 -27.98 -10.00
N SER A 125 -4.32 -28.92 -10.12
CA SER A 125 -4.26 -30.10 -9.25
C SER A 125 -3.96 -29.70 -7.80
N GLU A 126 -4.34 -30.53 -6.83
CA GLU A 126 -4.16 -30.30 -5.39
C GLU A 126 -2.69 -29.97 -5.05
N THR A 127 -1.73 -30.75 -5.52
CA THR A 127 -0.30 -30.49 -5.29
C THR A 127 0.18 -29.13 -5.81
N VAL A 128 -0.32 -28.71 -6.98
CA VAL A 128 0.01 -27.38 -7.53
C VAL A 128 -0.66 -26.29 -6.70
N GLN A 129 -1.89 -26.53 -6.21
CA GLN A 129 -2.55 -25.59 -5.31
C GLN A 129 -1.79 -25.43 -3.99
N ASP A 130 -1.28 -26.52 -3.41
CA ASP A 130 -0.49 -26.52 -2.19
C ASP A 130 0.78 -25.68 -2.36
N ASP A 131 1.55 -25.90 -3.42
CA ASP A 131 2.76 -25.11 -3.69
C ASP A 131 2.45 -23.62 -3.85
N ILE A 132 1.33 -23.29 -4.53
CA ILE A 132 0.92 -21.90 -4.74
C ILE A 132 0.56 -21.23 -3.40
N VAL A 133 -0.19 -21.94 -2.56
CA VAL A 133 -0.63 -21.43 -1.26
C VAL A 133 0.54 -21.31 -0.29
N GLU A 134 1.44 -22.28 -0.29
CA GLU A 134 2.57 -22.36 0.65
C GLU A 134 3.75 -21.46 0.26
N TYR A 135 4.07 -21.34 -1.04
CA TYR A 135 5.29 -20.69 -1.50
C TYR A 135 5.04 -19.44 -2.36
N VAL A 136 4.17 -19.53 -3.37
CA VAL A 136 3.98 -18.42 -4.33
C VAL A 136 3.25 -17.25 -3.70
N ARG A 137 2.11 -17.49 -3.06
CA ARG A 137 1.28 -16.43 -2.47
C ARG A 137 2.00 -15.66 -1.36
N PRO A 138 2.71 -16.30 -0.40
CA PRO A 138 3.46 -15.57 0.62
C PRO A 138 4.57 -14.70 0.04
N TRP A 139 5.26 -15.16 -1.01
CA TRP A 139 6.25 -14.34 -1.69
C TRP A 139 5.63 -13.14 -2.41
N LEU A 140 4.54 -13.33 -3.16
CA LEU A 140 3.82 -12.24 -3.82
C LEU A 140 3.29 -11.21 -2.83
N GLN A 141 2.74 -11.65 -1.69
CA GLN A 141 2.29 -10.75 -0.63
C GLN A 141 3.46 -9.94 -0.05
N ALA A 142 4.59 -10.57 0.24
CA ALA A 142 5.77 -9.88 0.76
C ALA A 142 6.37 -8.90 -0.27
N GLN A 143 6.37 -9.28 -1.56
CA GLN A 143 6.76 -8.42 -2.67
C GLN A 143 5.86 -7.20 -2.79
N ASN A 144 4.53 -7.37 -2.68
CA ASN A 144 3.59 -6.25 -2.70
C ASN A 144 3.83 -5.26 -1.58
N VAL A 145 3.99 -5.75 -0.35
CA VAL A 145 4.25 -4.87 0.80
C VAL A 145 5.55 -4.09 0.62
N ALA A 146 6.62 -4.72 0.15
CA ALA A 146 7.89 -4.05 -0.11
C ALA A 146 7.75 -2.98 -1.22
N SER A 147 7.10 -3.32 -2.34
CA SER A 147 6.87 -2.39 -3.45
C SER A 147 5.97 -1.22 -3.05
N GLY A 148 4.90 -1.46 -2.30
CA GLY A 148 4.00 -0.41 -1.82
C GLY A 148 4.71 0.54 -0.86
N LEU A 149 5.50 0.04 0.10
CA LEU A 149 6.30 0.89 0.98
C LEU A 149 7.35 1.71 0.22
N ALA A 150 7.98 1.13 -0.80
CA ALA A 150 8.92 1.85 -1.65
C ALA A 150 8.22 2.95 -2.47
N ALA A 151 7.04 2.66 -3.02
CA ALA A 151 6.23 3.63 -3.74
C ALA A 151 5.77 4.77 -2.83
N MET A 152 5.28 4.46 -1.63
CA MET A 152 4.89 5.49 -0.64
C MET A 152 6.08 6.39 -0.30
N LEU A 153 7.25 5.81 -0.02
CA LEU A 153 8.46 6.58 0.29
C LEU A 153 8.85 7.49 -0.88
N TRP A 154 8.83 6.96 -2.10
CA TRP A 154 9.15 7.70 -3.32
C TRP A 154 8.19 8.87 -3.55
N TRP A 155 6.90 8.69 -3.32
CA TRP A 155 5.90 9.76 -3.44
C TRP A 155 6.06 10.80 -2.34
N GLN A 156 6.29 10.36 -1.10
CA GLN A 156 6.44 11.25 0.06
C GLN A 156 7.69 12.15 -0.05
N GLN A 157 8.71 11.74 -0.80
CA GLN A 157 9.91 12.54 -1.05
C GLN A 157 9.70 13.67 -2.07
N ARG A 158 8.58 13.69 -2.80
CA ARG A 158 8.30 14.68 -3.84
C ARG A 158 7.58 15.89 -3.29
N THR A 159 7.90 17.04 -3.86
CA THR A 159 7.31 18.33 -3.46
C THR A 159 6.80 19.08 -4.69
N GLY A 160 5.98 20.10 -4.45
CA GLY A 160 5.41 20.92 -5.53
C GLY A 160 4.56 20.10 -6.50
N VAL A 161 4.71 20.35 -7.79
CA VAL A 161 3.89 19.76 -8.86
C VAL A 161 4.07 18.25 -9.03
N GLU A 162 5.17 17.70 -8.51
CA GLU A 162 5.47 16.27 -8.56
C GLU A 162 4.92 15.51 -7.34
N SER A 163 4.39 16.22 -6.35
CA SER A 163 3.81 15.57 -5.16
C SER A 163 2.47 14.90 -5.50
N VAL A 164 2.25 13.70 -4.95
CA VAL A 164 0.96 13.02 -5.05
C VAL A 164 -0.17 13.87 -4.45
N HIS A 165 0.11 14.66 -3.41
CA HIS A 165 -0.87 15.55 -2.80
C HIS A 165 -1.27 16.68 -3.75
N PHE A 166 -0.30 17.30 -4.43
CA PHE A 166 -0.60 18.34 -5.42
C PHE A 166 -1.47 17.79 -6.57
N LEU A 167 -1.14 16.60 -7.07
CA LEU A 167 -1.88 15.97 -8.15
C LEU A 167 -3.34 15.67 -7.74
N VAL A 168 -3.54 15.14 -6.54
CA VAL A 168 -4.89 14.86 -6.00
C VAL A 168 -5.66 16.15 -5.76
N ASP A 169 -5.06 17.14 -5.09
CA ASP A 169 -5.73 18.41 -4.76
C ASP A 169 -6.11 19.18 -6.04
N THR A 170 -5.25 19.18 -7.06
CA THR A 170 -5.53 19.78 -8.38
C THR A 170 -6.65 19.03 -9.09
N THR A 171 -6.65 17.69 -9.03
CA THR A 171 -7.71 16.88 -9.64
C THR A 171 -9.07 17.18 -9.01
N ILE A 172 -9.13 17.33 -7.68
CA ILE A 172 -10.34 17.69 -6.95
C ILE A 172 -10.81 19.09 -7.39
N ALA A 173 -9.93 20.08 -7.37
CA ALA A 173 -10.26 21.45 -7.75
C ALA A 173 -10.78 21.56 -9.20
N LEU A 174 -10.17 20.82 -10.14
CA LEU A 174 -10.62 20.76 -11.53
C LEU A 174 -12.00 20.12 -11.66
N ARG A 175 -12.29 19.06 -10.91
CA ARG A 175 -13.62 18.42 -10.88
C ARG A 175 -14.69 19.35 -10.33
N GLU A 176 -14.40 20.04 -9.23
CA GLU A 176 -15.32 21.01 -8.63
C GLU A 176 -15.62 22.16 -9.60
N ARG A 177 -14.59 22.68 -10.30
CA ARG A 177 -14.78 23.71 -11.32
C ARG A 177 -15.62 23.23 -12.50
N ALA A 178 -15.31 22.05 -13.05
CA ALA A 178 -16.07 21.50 -14.16
C ALA A 178 -17.55 21.27 -13.80
N ARG A 179 -17.82 20.84 -12.55
CA ARG A 179 -19.18 20.70 -12.03
C ARG A 179 -19.90 22.05 -11.96
N ALA A 180 -19.26 23.08 -11.38
CA ALA A 180 -19.84 24.42 -11.29
C ALA A 180 -20.13 25.03 -12.68
N GLU A 181 -19.22 24.85 -13.65
CA GLU A 181 -19.42 25.29 -15.03
C GLU A 181 -20.54 24.52 -15.75
N GLY A 182 -20.67 23.21 -15.49
CA GLY A 182 -21.77 22.39 -16.02
C GLY A 182 -23.13 22.76 -15.44
N GLU A 183 -23.20 22.96 -14.12
CA GLU A 183 -24.41 23.41 -13.43
C GLU A 183 -24.85 24.80 -13.90
N ALA A 184 -23.90 25.72 -14.13
CA ALA A 184 -24.18 27.04 -14.70
C ALA A 184 -24.74 26.98 -16.13
N ARG A 185 -24.32 26.00 -16.95
CA ARG A 185 -24.86 25.78 -18.31
C ARG A 185 -26.26 25.17 -18.32
N LEU A 186 -26.61 24.36 -17.32
CA LEU A 186 -27.96 23.76 -17.21
C LEU A 186 -29.00 24.74 -16.65
N ALA A 187 -28.54 25.78 -15.93
CA ALA A 187 -29.40 26.82 -15.37
C ALA A 187 -29.67 28.01 -16.32
N ALA A 188 -29.00 28.05 -17.48
CA ALA A 188 -29.13 29.09 -18.51
C ALA A 188 -29.97 28.60 -19.69
#